data_AF-A0A2E5B5W7-F1
#
_entry.id   AF-A0A2E5B5W7-F1
#
_cell.length_a   1.000
_cell.length_b   1.000
_cell.length_c   1.000
_cell.angle_alpha   90.00
_cell.angle_beta   90.00
_cell.angle_gamma   90.00
#
_symmetry.space_group_name_H-M   'P 1'
#
loop_
_entity.id
_entity.type
_entity.pdbx_description
1 polymer ?
#
loop_
_entity_poly.entity_id
_entity_poly.type
_entity_poly.pdbx_seq_one_letter_code
_entity_poly.pdbx_strand_id
1 'polypeptide(L)'
;MATDWQTFPVEFKGGLISNLSPLQHGTNAIGSATILQNFEPSLSGGYSKIKGYQKFNSALVPIKDASGNVIGSPNDNQKRIQLVACVSNGYTALVARNDKYYVVDSSNITQAHADNATNVAQRSTTSGGKIRFVNYNFGAGEKTIIVDGVNSIAYYDGSQSIGSRVTFSDQTNAAFSGTIGTKFAVAFKNHIILAKTNKVIIGSIGVDNDFNNAGAGVIEINVKDTVTGLIVFREQIIVFTKNTIQKITGTSVSDFKLSAITDDIGCIREDTIQEVGGDVLFVAPDGIRSLAATDKIGDFGLDVASKPIKKDVDSLLGTNFDSLILREKGQYRLFAYNQGYTSGESEGLLATKFIDQGGTGLNWATLRGIKSFTSDSRYYGAFNSVGELILFANEDGYIYQLEITNGFDSTKIKSIYESPYMPIQDPTIRKTFYKCGLYLDPEGAITAQLQIKYDQEGSGVVQPNAIDVVTTGVGSVLYNSSSSTYDSDTYSTELNKLYNNNIIGSGKTIAIRIEEESTNPPFRLDTAVLEYSTETRQ
;
A
#
# COMPACT_ATOMS: atom_id res chain seq x y z
N MET A 1 30.38 -15.03 -44.61
CA MET A 1 30.72 -13.89 -43.74
C MET A 1 29.93 -14.08 -42.46
N ALA A 2 30.60 -14.24 -41.32
CA ALA A 2 29.89 -14.26 -40.04
C ALA A 2 29.33 -12.84 -39.81
N THR A 3 28.07 -12.73 -39.42
CA THR A 3 27.48 -11.47 -39.01
C THR A 3 28.13 -11.03 -37.69
N ASP A 4 28.72 -9.83 -37.64
CA ASP A 4 29.33 -9.24 -36.44
C ASP A 4 28.28 -8.76 -35.41
N TRP A 5 27.19 -9.50 -35.25
CA TRP A 5 26.12 -9.15 -34.31
C TRP A 5 26.53 -9.56 -32.90
N GLN A 6 26.41 -8.60 -31.98
CA GLN A 6 26.65 -8.77 -30.55
C GLN A 6 25.31 -8.84 -29.83
N THR A 7 25.28 -9.55 -28.70
CA THR A 7 24.12 -9.64 -27.82
C THR A 7 24.36 -8.87 -26.53
N PHE A 8 23.32 -8.18 -26.05
CA PHE A 8 23.34 -7.48 -24.77
C PHE A 8 22.10 -7.87 -23.94
N PRO A 9 22.27 -8.72 -22.91
CA PRO A 9 21.17 -9.07 -22.01
C PRO A 9 20.93 -7.97 -20.97
N VAL A 10 19.65 -7.69 -20.73
CA VAL A 10 19.14 -6.73 -19.75
C VAL A 10 18.20 -7.48 -18.82
N GLU A 11 18.69 -7.80 -17.63
CA GLU A 11 17.89 -8.40 -16.55
C GLU A 11 17.09 -7.30 -15.84
N PHE A 12 15.77 -7.46 -15.71
CA PHE A 12 14.91 -6.47 -15.07
C PHE A 12 14.98 -6.61 -13.53
N LYS A 13 15.66 -5.67 -12.87
CA LYS A 13 15.88 -5.65 -11.42
C LYS A 13 16.22 -4.28 -10.86
N GLY A 14 16.01 -4.09 -9.55
CA GLY A 14 16.39 -2.86 -8.84
C GLY A 14 15.30 -1.80 -8.77
N GLY A 15 14.14 -2.03 -9.39
CA GLY A 15 12.96 -1.16 -9.28
C GLY A 15 13.14 0.20 -9.93
N LEU A 16 12.35 1.16 -9.46
CA LEU A 16 12.38 2.55 -9.91
C LEU A 16 13.57 3.31 -9.29
N ILE A 17 14.28 4.06 -10.14
CA ILE A 17 15.32 5.01 -9.73
C ILE A 17 15.09 6.32 -10.47
N SER A 18 14.85 7.42 -9.74
CA SER A 18 14.54 8.73 -10.32
C SER A 18 15.53 9.84 -9.93
N ASN A 19 16.52 9.51 -9.09
CA ASN A 19 17.54 10.46 -8.62
C ASN A 19 18.84 10.47 -9.45
N LEU A 20 18.95 9.63 -10.48
CA LEU A 20 20.14 9.55 -11.34
C LEU A 20 19.95 10.32 -12.65
N SER A 21 21.04 10.86 -13.18
CA SER A 21 21.03 11.43 -14.53
C SER A 21 20.94 10.31 -15.58
N PRO A 22 20.33 10.55 -16.76
CA PRO A 22 20.05 9.49 -17.73
C PRO A 22 21.26 8.64 -18.12
N LEU A 23 22.42 9.27 -18.37
CA LEU A 23 23.64 8.54 -18.72
C LEU A 23 24.21 7.75 -17.54
N GLN A 24 24.26 8.36 -16.35
CA GLN A 24 24.74 7.68 -15.14
C GLN A 24 23.87 6.47 -14.79
N HIS A 25 22.56 6.59 -14.98
CA HIS A 25 21.60 5.51 -14.79
C HIS A 25 21.84 4.37 -15.78
N GLY A 26 21.95 4.70 -17.07
CA GLY A 26 22.21 3.74 -18.13
C GLY A 26 23.58 3.05 -18.07
N THR A 27 24.55 3.60 -17.32
CA THR A 27 25.85 2.95 -17.09
C THR A 27 25.86 2.10 -15.82
N ASN A 28 25.24 2.57 -14.74
CA ASN A 28 25.42 1.96 -13.41
C ASN A 28 24.27 1.05 -12.97
N ALA A 29 23.06 1.21 -13.53
CA ALA A 29 21.85 0.52 -13.06
C ALA A 29 20.94 0.09 -14.22
N ILE A 30 21.51 -0.62 -15.19
CA ILE A 30 20.90 -1.02 -16.47
C ILE A 30 19.57 -1.77 -16.30
N GLY A 31 19.45 -2.64 -15.29
CA GLY A 31 18.25 -3.44 -15.05
C GLY A 31 17.09 -2.71 -14.37
N SER A 32 17.36 -1.52 -13.83
CA SER A 32 16.35 -0.73 -13.11
C SER A 32 15.47 0.04 -14.10
N ALA A 33 14.49 0.78 -13.57
CA ALA A 33 13.52 1.51 -14.37
C ALA A 33 13.64 3.02 -14.15
N THR A 34 13.52 3.79 -15.23
CA THR A 34 13.26 5.24 -15.17
C THR A 34 11.78 5.53 -14.95
N ILE A 35 10.91 4.66 -15.46
CA ILE A 35 9.47 4.65 -15.23
C ILE A 35 9.05 3.23 -14.88
N LEU A 36 8.40 3.05 -13.73
CA LEU A 36 7.83 1.78 -13.30
C LEU A 36 6.46 2.07 -12.70
N GLN A 37 5.44 2.13 -13.57
CA GLN A 37 4.07 2.45 -13.19
C GLN A 37 3.20 1.21 -13.27
N ASN A 38 2.49 0.89 -12.19
CA ASN A 38 1.59 -0.27 -12.09
C ASN A 38 2.27 -1.62 -12.41
N PHE A 39 3.59 -1.64 -12.29
CA PHE A 39 4.43 -2.83 -12.21
C PHE A 39 5.02 -2.88 -10.81
N GLU A 40 5.10 -4.06 -10.21
CA GLU A 40 5.67 -4.29 -8.90
C GLU A 40 6.96 -5.14 -9.01
N PRO A 41 8.04 -4.75 -8.31
CA PRO A 41 9.20 -5.62 -8.13
C PRO A 41 8.76 -6.92 -7.43
N SER A 42 9.02 -8.06 -8.06
CA SER A 42 8.61 -9.37 -7.53
C SER A 42 9.76 -10.05 -6.79
N LEU A 43 9.44 -10.71 -5.67
CA LEU A 43 10.39 -11.56 -4.94
C LEU A 43 10.89 -12.75 -5.78
N SER A 44 10.13 -13.15 -6.81
CA SER A 44 10.52 -14.17 -7.78
C SER A 44 11.41 -13.65 -8.92
N GLY A 45 11.83 -12.38 -8.86
CA GLY A 45 12.63 -11.71 -9.89
C GLY A 45 11.76 -10.96 -10.91
N GLY A 46 12.34 -9.96 -11.59
CA GLY A 46 11.62 -9.19 -12.60
C GLY A 46 10.57 -8.22 -12.04
N TYR A 47 9.72 -7.72 -12.95
CA TYR A 47 8.61 -6.83 -12.64
C TYR A 47 7.27 -7.48 -13.03
N SER A 48 6.37 -7.67 -12.06
CA SER A 48 5.03 -8.20 -12.32
C SER A 48 4.03 -7.07 -12.52
N LYS A 49 3.09 -7.21 -13.45
CA LYS A 49 1.93 -6.30 -13.49
C LYS A 49 1.14 -6.45 -12.19
N ILE A 50 0.67 -5.34 -11.61
CA ILE A 50 -0.17 -5.39 -10.40
C ILE A 50 -1.53 -6.01 -10.72
N LYS A 51 -2.15 -6.65 -9.72
CA LYS A 51 -3.57 -6.94 -9.78
C LYS A 51 -4.37 -5.69 -9.40
N GLY A 52 -5.53 -5.55 -10.02
CA GLY A 52 -6.46 -4.46 -9.77
C GLY A 52 -7.36 -4.70 -8.59
N TYR A 53 -8.52 -4.05 -8.61
CA TYR A 53 -9.52 -4.13 -7.56
C TYR A 53 -10.93 -4.30 -8.13
N GLN A 54 -11.85 -4.76 -7.31
CA GLN A 54 -13.29 -4.75 -7.60
C GLN A 54 -14.06 -4.30 -6.38
N LYS A 55 -15.33 -3.95 -6.56
CA LYS A 55 -16.22 -3.70 -5.42
C LYS A 55 -16.31 -4.95 -4.55
N PHE A 56 -15.95 -4.80 -3.27
CA PHE A 56 -16.10 -5.85 -2.27
C PHE A 56 -17.58 -6.16 -2.05
N ASN A 57 -18.41 -5.11 -2.00
CA ASN A 57 -19.85 -5.18 -1.97
C ASN A 57 -20.41 -4.28 -3.10
N SER A 58 -21.35 -4.79 -3.88
CA SER A 58 -21.94 -4.06 -5.01
C SER A 58 -22.90 -2.94 -4.57
N ALA A 59 -23.40 -3.01 -3.32
CA ALA A 59 -24.21 -1.95 -2.72
C ALA A 59 -23.33 -0.82 -2.18
N LEU A 60 -23.82 0.40 -2.33
CA LEU A 60 -23.20 1.59 -1.76
C LEU A 60 -23.51 1.67 -0.25
N VAL A 61 -22.51 2.03 0.55
CA VAL A 61 -22.70 2.25 1.99
C VAL A 61 -23.63 3.45 2.18
N PRO A 62 -24.82 3.29 2.80
CA PRO A 62 -25.80 4.37 2.83
C PRO A 62 -25.34 5.53 3.72
N ILE A 63 -25.68 6.74 3.30
CA ILE A 63 -25.59 7.93 4.14
C ILE A 63 -26.93 8.05 4.85
N LYS A 64 -26.94 8.00 6.19
CA LYS A 64 -28.16 8.12 6.99
C LYS A 64 -28.13 9.35 7.90
N ASP A 65 -29.30 9.93 8.15
CA ASP A 65 -29.48 10.99 9.14
C ASP A 65 -29.57 10.44 10.57
N ALA A 66 -29.83 11.33 11.52
CA ALA A 66 -30.06 10.97 12.92
C ALA A 66 -31.21 9.99 13.10
N SER A 67 -32.26 10.13 12.29
CA SER A 67 -33.49 9.35 12.33
C SER A 67 -33.39 8.03 11.54
N GLY A 68 -32.22 7.72 10.97
CA GLY A 68 -31.97 6.49 10.20
C GLY A 68 -32.47 6.54 8.76
N ASN A 69 -32.98 7.68 8.29
CA ASN A 69 -33.41 7.86 6.91
C ASN A 69 -32.19 8.01 6.00
N VAL A 70 -32.23 7.41 4.82
CA VAL A 70 -31.19 7.61 3.81
C VAL A 70 -31.28 9.05 3.29
N ILE A 71 -30.18 9.80 3.39
CA ILE A 71 -30.11 11.21 2.99
C ILE A 71 -28.89 11.48 2.11
N GLY A 72 -28.95 12.57 1.34
CA GLY A 72 -27.84 13.06 0.54
C GLY A 72 -27.62 12.30 -0.77
N SER A 73 -26.74 12.84 -1.61
CA SER A 73 -26.28 12.16 -2.82
C SER A 73 -25.24 11.11 -2.43
N PRO A 74 -25.23 9.93 -3.07
CA PRO A 74 -24.17 8.94 -2.90
C PRO A 74 -22.75 9.50 -3.10
N ASN A 75 -22.63 10.58 -3.88
CA ASN A 75 -21.39 11.27 -4.24
C ASN A 75 -21.14 12.53 -3.38
N ASP A 76 -21.73 12.63 -2.19
CA ASP A 76 -21.42 13.73 -1.28
C ASP A 76 -19.99 13.55 -0.74
N ASN A 77 -19.04 14.23 -1.37
CA ASN A 77 -17.62 14.18 -1.05
C ASN A 77 -17.28 14.65 0.39
N GLN A 78 -18.21 15.33 1.07
CA GLN A 78 -18.07 15.69 2.50
C GLN A 78 -18.38 14.49 3.42
N LYS A 79 -19.06 13.46 2.89
CA LYS A 79 -19.54 12.27 3.59
C LYS A 79 -18.90 11.00 3.04
N ARG A 80 -17.58 11.07 2.81
CA ARG A 80 -16.73 9.93 2.43
C ARG A 80 -16.72 8.82 3.48
N ILE A 81 -16.26 7.64 3.10
CA ILE A 81 -15.99 6.56 4.06
C ILE A 81 -14.77 6.96 4.90
N GLN A 82 -14.92 6.90 6.23
CA GLN A 82 -13.94 7.38 7.20
C GLN A 82 -13.11 6.26 7.85
N LEU A 83 -13.64 5.04 7.82
CA LEU A 83 -13.04 3.84 8.41
C LEU A 83 -13.30 2.66 7.48
N VAL A 84 -12.27 1.86 7.27
CA VAL A 84 -12.37 0.47 6.82
C VAL A 84 -11.47 -0.34 7.73
N ALA A 85 -12.04 -1.29 8.46
CA ALA A 85 -11.32 -2.17 9.38
C ALA A 85 -11.71 -3.62 9.12
N CYS A 86 -10.74 -4.45 8.74
CA CYS A 86 -10.92 -5.89 8.57
C CYS A 86 -11.00 -6.55 9.97
N VAL A 87 -12.11 -7.22 10.27
CA VAL A 87 -12.39 -7.81 11.58
C VAL A 87 -12.30 -9.34 11.51
N SER A 88 -11.86 -9.99 12.59
CA SER A 88 -11.48 -11.41 12.59
C SER A 88 -12.56 -12.43 12.28
N ASN A 89 -13.84 -12.06 12.44
CA ASN A 89 -14.94 -13.02 12.37
C ASN A 89 -15.44 -13.23 10.94
N GLY A 90 -14.51 -13.50 10.02
CA GLY A 90 -14.77 -13.90 8.65
C GLY A 90 -14.39 -12.86 7.60
N TYR A 91 -14.94 -13.04 6.40
CA TYR A 91 -14.76 -12.17 5.24
C TYR A 91 -15.61 -10.90 5.38
N THR A 92 -15.35 -10.11 6.42
CA THR A 92 -16.19 -8.97 6.86
C THR A 92 -15.34 -7.78 7.27
N ALA A 93 -15.91 -6.57 7.13
CA ALA A 93 -15.28 -5.32 7.51
C ALA A 93 -16.22 -4.43 8.32
N LEU A 94 -15.68 -3.70 9.29
CA LEU A 94 -16.34 -2.59 9.95
C LEU A 94 -16.03 -1.31 9.19
N VAL A 95 -17.09 -0.60 8.80
CA VAL A 95 -17.00 0.62 7.98
C VAL A 95 -17.76 1.75 8.66
N ALA A 96 -17.19 2.96 8.62
CA ALA A 96 -17.84 4.16 9.12
C ALA A 96 -18.07 5.17 8.00
N ARG A 97 -19.29 5.68 7.89
CA ARG A 97 -19.65 6.74 6.94
C ARG A 97 -20.70 7.64 7.55
N ASN A 98 -20.45 8.96 7.54
CA ASN A 98 -21.37 9.98 8.04
C ASN A 98 -21.89 9.66 9.45
N ASP A 99 -20.98 9.49 10.42
CA ASP A 99 -21.29 9.23 11.83
C ASP A 99 -22.00 7.90 12.14
N LYS A 100 -22.17 7.04 11.14
CA LYS A 100 -22.80 5.72 11.28
C LYS A 100 -21.79 4.62 10.98
N TYR A 101 -21.92 3.52 11.71
CA TYR A 101 -21.10 2.33 11.57
C TYR A 101 -21.89 1.20 10.93
N TYR A 102 -21.24 0.45 10.06
CA TYR A 102 -21.79 -0.66 9.30
C TYR A 102 -20.84 -1.84 9.36
N VAL A 103 -21.38 -3.05 9.46
CA VAL A 103 -20.64 -4.27 9.17
C VAL A 103 -21.00 -4.69 7.75
N VAL A 104 -19.97 -4.88 6.95
CA VAL A 104 -20.08 -5.19 5.52
C VAL A 104 -19.42 -6.52 5.24
N ASP A 105 -20.14 -7.39 4.56
CA ASP A 105 -19.59 -8.57 3.88
C ASP A 105 -19.75 -8.40 2.36
N SER A 106 -19.39 -9.41 1.57
CA SER A 106 -19.46 -9.32 0.11
C SER A 106 -20.88 -9.14 -0.46
N SER A 107 -21.91 -9.44 0.33
CA SER A 107 -23.31 -9.47 -0.09
C SER A 107 -24.22 -8.52 0.70
N ASN A 108 -23.89 -8.23 1.96
CA ASN A 108 -24.74 -7.51 2.90
C ASN A 108 -24.03 -6.31 3.53
N ILE A 109 -24.80 -5.24 3.74
CA ILE A 109 -24.41 -4.09 4.54
C ILE A 109 -25.41 -3.98 5.68
N THR A 110 -24.96 -4.24 6.91
CA THR A 110 -25.80 -4.20 8.11
C THR A 110 -25.33 -3.09 9.03
N GLN A 111 -26.24 -2.27 9.55
CA GLN A 111 -25.87 -1.22 10.49
C GLN A 111 -25.34 -1.84 11.80
N ALA A 112 -24.16 -1.41 12.23
CA ALA A 112 -23.47 -1.94 13.40
C ALA A 112 -24.00 -1.35 14.73
N HIS A 113 -24.87 -0.34 14.67
CA HIS A 113 -25.51 0.28 15.83
C HIS A 113 -27.03 0.38 15.60
N ALA A 114 -27.85 0.07 16.61
CA ALA A 114 -29.29 0.25 16.53
C ALA A 114 -29.66 1.72 16.79
N ASP A 115 -30.26 2.40 15.82
CA ASP A 115 -30.83 3.74 16.02
C ASP A 115 -32.09 3.59 16.89
N ASN A 116 -31.95 3.71 18.22
CA ASN A 116 -33.09 3.66 19.12
C ASN A 116 -33.54 5.09 19.49
N ALA A 117 -34.84 5.38 19.40
CA ALA A 117 -35.42 6.73 19.43
C ALA A 117 -35.18 7.55 20.72
N THR A 118 -34.65 6.93 21.78
CA THR A 118 -34.34 7.56 23.08
C THR A 118 -32.85 7.65 23.39
N ASN A 119 -31.99 7.00 22.61
CA ASN A 119 -30.53 7.05 22.70
C ASN A 119 -29.95 6.82 21.30
N VAL A 120 -30.08 7.82 20.42
CA VAL A 120 -29.33 7.78 19.17
C VAL A 120 -27.89 8.04 19.56
N ALA A 121 -27.08 6.99 19.65
CA ALA A 121 -25.64 7.18 19.83
C ALA A 121 -25.05 7.68 18.50
N GLN A 122 -25.31 8.96 18.23
CA GLN A 122 -24.63 9.71 17.20
C GLN A 122 -23.33 10.18 17.80
N ARG A 123 -22.22 9.73 17.24
CA ARG A 123 -20.94 10.38 17.46
C ARG A 123 -20.85 11.44 16.39
N SER A 124 -21.05 12.72 16.73
CA SER A 124 -20.81 13.81 15.78
C SER A 124 -19.34 13.78 15.42
N THR A 125 -18.99 13.17 14.29
CA THR A 125 -17.64 13.32 13.75
C THR A 125 -17.66 14.66 13.04
N THR A 126 -16.93 15.61 13.60
CA THR A 126 -16.75 16.89 12.93
C THR A 126 -15.98 16.64 11.64
N SER A 127 -16.69 16.69 10.51
CA SER A 127 -16.14 17.00 9.18
C SER A 127 -15.33 15.90 8.47
N GLY A 128 -15.76 14.64 8.47
CA GLY A 128 -15.25 13.64 7.51
C GLY A 128 -13.76 13.28 7.69
N GLY A 129 -13.23 13.43 8.89
CA GLY A 129 -11.86 13.01 9.25
C GLY A 129 -11.70 11.49 9.22
N LYS A 130 -10.46 11.02 9.07
CA LYS A 130 -10.12 9.59 9.11
C LYS A 130 -10.23 9.05 10.52
N ILE A 131 -10.90 7.91 10.66
CA ILE A 131 -11.08 7.19 11.92
C ILE A 131 -10.06 6.05 11.95
N ARG A 132 -9.42 5.84 13.10
CA ARG A 132 -8.42 4.79 13.32
C ARG A 132 -8.95 3.76 14.28
N PHE A 133 -8.30 2.61 14.30
CA PHE A 133 -8.72 1.50 15.13
C PHE A 133 -7.55 0.61 15.52
N VAL A 134 -7.78 -0.23 16.51
CA VAL A 134 -6.90 -1.36 16.83
C VAL A 134 -7.73 -2.58 17.21
N ASN A 135 -7.39 -3.71 16.61
CA ASN A 135 -7.96 -5.01 16.96
C ASN A 135 -7.15 -5.64 18.10
N TYR A 136 -7.83 -6.27 19.06
CA TYR A 136 -7.21 -6.91 20.21
C TYR A 136 -8.08 -8.05 20.74
N ASN A 137 -7.47 -8.98 21.48
CA ASN A 137 -8.16 -10.06 22.16
C ASN A 137 -7.51 -10.32 23.52
N PHE A 138 -8.25 -10.07 24.60
CA PHE A 138 -7.81 -10.30 25.99
C PHE A 138 -8.45 -11.55 26.61
N GLY A 139 -8.94 -12.49 25.79
CA GLY A 139 -9.54 -13.75 26.22
C GLY A 139 -11.07 -13.79 26.20
N ALA A 140 -11.74 -12.66 25.94
CA ALA A 140 -13.20 -12.55 25.86
C ALA A 140 -13.73 -12.52 24.41
N GLY A 141 -12.94 -12.98 23.46
CA GLY A 141 -13.18 -12.79 22.02
C GLY A 141 -12.46 -11.57 21.48
N GLU A 142 -12.47 -11.45 20.16
CA GLU A 142 -11.84 -10.31 19.50
C GLU A 142 -12.73 -9.07 19.53
N LYS A 143 -12.11 -7.95 19.88
CA LYS A 143 -12.72 -6.63 19.91
C LYS A 143 -11.89 -5.64 19.12
N THR A 144 -12.51 -4.53 18.76
CA THR A 144 -11.86 -3.41 18.07
C THR A 144 -12.12 -2.12 18.84
N ILE A 145 -11.08 -1.38 19.19
CA ILE A 145 -11.20 0.00 19.69
C ILE A 145 -11.14 0.95 18.51
N ILE A 146 -11.97 1.98 18.54
CA ILE A 146 -12.16 2.96 17.48
C ILE A 146 -11.91 4.35 18.06
N VAL A 147 -11.10 5.14 17.36
CA VAL A 147 -10.68 6.49 17.76
C VAL A 147 -10.82 7.45 16.58
N ASP A 148 -11.39 8.63 16.79
CA ASP A 148 -11.65 9.64 15.73
C ASP A 148 -10.91 10.96 15.93
N GLY A 149 -10.15 11.12 17.02
CA GLY A 149 -9.44 12.35 17.35
C GLY A 149 -10.30 13.46 17.98
N VAL A 150 -11.61 13.25 18.17
CA VAL A 150 -12.54 14.29 18.64
C VAL A 150 -13.31 13.80 19.87
N ASN A 151 -13.99 12.68 19.73
CA ASN A 151 -14.89 12.14 20.74
C ASN A 151 -14.16 11.11 21.61
N SER A 152 -14.80 10.68 22.71
CA SER A 152 -14.36 9.53 23.51
C SER A 152 -14.37 8.24 22.70
N ILE A 153 -13.56 7.26 23.07
CA ILE A 153 -13.35 6.01 22.31
C ILE A 153 -14.63 5.18 22.12
N ALA A 154 -14.67 4.35 21.08
CA ALA A 154 -15.76 3.40 20.87
C ALA A 154 -15.22 1.97 20.74
N TYR A 155 -16.05 0.98 21.02
CA TYR A 155 -15.71 -0.43 20.99
C TYR A 155 -16.61 -1.15 20.01
N TYR A 156 -16.03 -2.07 19.26
CA TYR A 156 -16.75 -3.07 18.51
C TYR A 156 -16.46 -4.43 19.12
N ASP A 157 -17.51 -5.17 19.48
CA ASP A 157 -17.40 -6.41 20.27
C ASP A 157 -17.30 -7.69 19.41
N GLY A 158 -17.34 -7.56 18.08
CA GLY A 158 -17.27 -8.70 17.16
C GLY A 158 -18.48 -9.63 17.18
N SER A 159 -19.50 -9.36 17.99
CA SER A 159 -20.71 -10.20 18.12
C SER A 159 -21.49 -10.22 16.81
N GLN A 160 -21.96 -11.39 16.38
CA GLN A 160 -22.77 -11.55 15.15
C GLN A 160 -24.27 -11.32 15.38
N SER A 161 -24.69 -11.04 16.62
CA SER A 161 -26.10 -10.77 16.93
C SER A 161 -26.54 -9.41 16.38
N ILE A 162 -27.75 -9.35 15.81
CA ILE A 162 -28.36 -8.12 15.29
C ILE A 162 -28.72 -7.21 16.48
N GLY A 163 -27.87 -6.22 16.76
CA GLY A 163 -28.07 -5.23 17.83
C GLY A 163 -26.75 -4.69 18.37
N SER A 164 -26.64 -3.36 18.49
CA SER A 164 -25.51 -2.57 19.03
C SER A 164 -24.13 -3.25 19.12
N ARG A 165 -23.54 -3.56 17.96
CA ARG A 165 -22.20 -4.15 17.82
C ARG A 165 -21.09 -3.14 18.11
N VAL A 166 -21.37 -1.86 17.85
CA VAL A 166 -20.52 -0.73 18.27
C VAL A 166 -21.13 -0.08 19.52
N THR A 167 -20.35 0.04 20.58
CA THR A 167 -20.70 0.72 21.82
C THR A 167 -19.83 1.95 22.01
N PHE A 168 -20.46 3.10 22.18
CA PHE A 168 -19.76 4.36 22.45
C PHE A 168 -19.53 4.52 23.95
N SER A 169 -18.32 4.90 24.33
CA SER A 169 -18.06 5.25 25.72
C SER A 169 -18.80 6.54 26.11
N ASP A 170 -19.41 6.52 27.29
CA ASP A 170 -20.07 7.69 27.85
C ASP A 170 -19.03 8.74 28.29
N GLN A 171 -19.07 9.92 27.67
CA GLN A 171 -18.14 11.02 27.95
C GLN A 171 -18.30 11.57 29.37
N THR A 172 -19.46 11.35 30.00
CA THR A 172 -19.74 11.79 31.38
C THR A 172 -19.24 10.80 32.42
N ASN A 173 -18.90 9.58 32.02
CA ASN A 173 -18.34 8.59 32.90
C ASN A 173 -16.85 8.88 33.18
N ALA A 174 -16.49 8.97 34.46
CA ALA A 174 -15.12 9.24 34.90
C ALA A 174 -14.09 8.25 34.31
N ALA A 175 -14.50 6.99 34.07
CA ALA A 175 -13.69 5.94 33.44
C ALA A 175 -13.15 6.33 32.05
N PHE A 176 -13.88 7.19 31.31
CA PHE A 176 -13.54 7.56 29.93
C PHE A 176 -13.20 9.04 29.73
N SER A 177 -13.30 9.84 30.79
CA SER A 177 -12.98 11.28 30.78
C SER A 177 -11.57 11.58 30.21
N GLY A 178 -10.62 10.69 30.48
CA GLY A 178 -9.25 10.77 29.97
C GLY A 178 -9.11 10.49 28.47
N THR A 179 -10.12 9.94 27.80
CA THR A 179 -10.01 9.41 26.44
C THR A 179 -10.60 10.32 25.34
N ILE A 180 -11.23 11.43 25.72
CA ILE A 180 -11.75 12.43 24.78
C ILE A 180 -10.60 13.01 23.95
N GLY A 181 -10.80 13.11 22.63
CA GLY A 181 -9.80 13.61 21.68
C GLY A 181 -8.68 12.62 21.37
N THR A 182 -8.83 11.33 21.72
CA THR A 182 -7.86 10.30 21.37
C THR A 182 -7.82 10.09 19.87
N LYS A 183 -6.61 10.13 19.31
CA LYS A 183 -6.36 10.09 17.87
C LYS A 183 -5.72 8.78 17.41
N PHE A 184 -4.93 8.14 18.27
CA PHE A 184 -4.25 6.88 17.98
C PHE A 184 -4.49 5.88 19.11
N ALA A 185 -4.57 4.60 18.76
CA ALA A 185 -4.70 3.51 19.71
C ALA A 185 -3.84 2.32 19.25
N VAL A 186 -3.18 1.66 20.20
CA VAL A 186 -2.46 0.40 19.98
C VAL A 186 -2.68 -0.54 21.17
N ALA A 187 -2.56 -1.84 20.96
CA ALA A 187 -2.61 -2.84 22.02
C ALA A 187 -1.21 -3.45 22.22
N PHE A 188 -0.72 -3.48 23.46
CA PHE A 188 0.61 -4.00 23.79
C PHE A 188 0.60 -4.71 25.14
N LYS A 189 1.06 -5.97 25.19
CA LYS A 189 1.14 -6.79 26.42
C LYS A 189 -0.16 -6.76 27.25
N ASN A 190 -1.30 -6.92 26.59
CA ASN A 190 -2.65 -6.83 27.20
C ASN A 190 -3.02 -5.47 27.80
N HIS A 191 -2.27 -4.42 27.52
CA HIS A 191 -2.66 -3.03 27.79
C HIS A 191 -3.21 -2.39 26.52
N ILE A 192 -4.23 -1.56 26.67
CA ILE A 192 -4.63 -0.60 25.63
C ILE A 192 -3.87 0.69 25.86
N ILE A 193 -3.23 1.19 24.80
CA ILE A 193 -2.51 2.45 24.81
C ILE A 193 -3.20 3.41 23.86
N LEU A 194 -3.51 4.59 24.38
CA LEU A 194 -4.18 5.67 23.67
C LEU A 194 -3.23 6.86 23.58
N ALA A 195 -3.22 7.57 22.46
CA ALA A 195 -2.51 8.85 22.35
C ALA A 195 -3.41 9.98 21.88
N LYS A 196 -3.21 11.14 22.49
CA LYS A 196 -3.87 12.39 22.17
C LYS A 196 -2.90 13.55 22.36
N THR A 197 -2.90 14.51 21.43
CA THR A 197 -2.03 15.70 21.51
C THR A 197 -0.60 15.31 21.88
N ASN A 198 -0.11 15.60 23.10
CA ASN A 198 1.22 15.30 23.60
C ASN A 198 1.22 14.29 24.76
N LYS A 199 0.18 13.46 24.88
CA LYS A 199 -0.02 12.51 25.98
C LYS A 199 -0.25 11.10 25.46
N VAL A 200 0.39 10.14 26.13
CA VAL A 200 0.17 8.71 25.95
C VAL A 200 -0.45 8.15 27.23
N ILE A 201 -1.63 7.56 27.14
CA ILE A 201 -2.38 6.98 28.24
C ILE A 201 -2.31 5.47 28.09
N ILE A 202 -1.79 4.78 29.10
CA ILE A 202 -1.70 3.32 29.14
C ILE A 202 -2.73 2.83 30.15
N GLY A 203 -3.73 2.08 29.67
CA GLY A 203 -4.77 1.49 30.50
C GLY A 203 -4.26 0.31 31.34
N SER A 204 -5.08 -0.15 32.28
CA SER A 204 -4.79 -1.32 33.10
C SER A 204 -4.69 -2.61 32.28
N ILE A 205 -3.96 -3.61 32.78
CA ILE A 205 -3.79 -4.89 32.08
C ILE A 205 -5.12 -5.65 31.97
N GLY A 206 -5.46 -6.12 30.78
CA GLY A 206 -6.66 -6.91 30.51
C GLY A 206 -7.98 -6.13 30.64
N VAL A 207 -7.92 -4.83 30.93
CA VAL A 207 -9.08 -3.96 31.08
C VAL A 207 -9.14 -3.03 29.88
N ASP A 208 -10.27 -3.07 29.18
CA ASP A 208 -10.51 -2.24 28.00
C ASP A 208 -11.49 -1.10 28.25
N ASN A 209 -12.10 -1.00 29.44
CA ASN A 209 -13.22 -0.10 29.72
C ASN A 209 -12.98 0.91 30.87
N ASP A 210 -11.73 1.08 31.32
CA ASP A 210 -11.37 2.08 32.33
C ASP A 210 -9.99 2.68 32.05
N PHE A 211 -9.98 4.01 31.84
CA PHE A 211 -8.82 4.85 31.58
C PHE A 211 -8.76 6.03 32.54
N ASN A 212 -9.40 5.95 33.70
CA ASN A 212 -9.35 6.99 34.70
C ASN A 212 -7.99 6.98 35.43
N ASN A 213 -7.31 8.13 35.39
CA ASN A 213 -6.01 8.34 36.05
C ASN A 213 -6.11 8.36 37.60
N ALA A 214 -7.32 8.34 38.17
CA ALA A 214 -7.53 8.26 39.62
C ALA A 214 -7.48 6.82 40.18
N GLY A 215 -7.53 5.80 39.31
CA GLY A 215 -7.47 4.38 39.69
C GLY A 215 -6.04 3.82 39.72
N ALA A 216 -5.81 2.79 40.55
CA ALA A 216 -4.56 2.03 40.52
C ALA A 216 -4.52 1.18 39.24
N GLY A 217 -3.77 1.61 38.22
CA GLY A 217 -3.60 0.80 37.00
C GLY A 217 -3.50 1.57 35.68
N VAL A 218 -3.77 2.88 35.67
CA VAL A 218 -3.61 3.73 34.48
C VAL A 218 -2.40 4.65 34.68
N ILE A 219 -1.58 4.81 33.64
CA ILE A 219 -0.46 5.76 33.65
C ILE A 219 -0.57 6.71 32.45
N GLU A 220 -0.37 8.00 32.71
CA GLU A 220 -0.27 9.02 31.68
C GLU A 220 1.18 9.48 31.55
N ILE A 221 1.74 9.36 30.35
CA ILE A 221 3.10 9.77 30.01
C ILE A 221 3.00 10.98 29.07
N ASN A 222 3.62 12.09 29.47
CA ASN A 222 3.77 13.26 28.60
C ASN A 222 4.94 13.03 27.65
N VAL A 223 4.70 13.23 26.36
CA VAL A 223 5.71 13.18 25.30
C VAL A 223 6.08 14.60 24.86
N LYS A 224 7.27 14.73 24.26
CA LYS A 224 7.90 16.05 24.03
C LYS A 224 7.12 16.95 23.08
N ASP A 225 6.37 16.38 22.14
CA ASP A 225 5.65 17.10 21.08
C ASP A 225 4.35 16.35 20.72
N THR A 226 3.58 16.91 19.77
CA THR A 226 2.34 16.33 19.28
C THR A 226 2.59 14.98 18.63
N VAL A 227 1.91 13.95 19.13
CA VAL A 227 1.94 12.59 18.61
C VAL A 227 1.32 12.58 17.21
N THR A 228 2.07 12.02 16.25
CA THR A 228 1.65 11.82 14.86
C THR A 228 1.45 10.34 14.53
N GLY A 229 1.87 9.43 15.42
CA GLY A 229 1.51 8.03 15.33
C GLY A 229 2.07 7.16 16.46
N LEU A 230 1.49 5.98 16.58
CA LEU A 230 1.90 4.94 17.51
C LEU A 230 1.99 3.61 16.77
N ILE A 231 3.04 2.84 17.04
CA ILE A 231 3.15 1.46 16.56
C ILE A 231 3.82 0.59 17.62
N VAL A 232 3.39 -0.65 17.73
CA VAL A 232 4.09 -1.68 18.49
C VAL A 232 5.15 -2.28 17.58
N PHE A 233 6.40 -2.27 18.03
CA PHE A 233 7.50 -2.86 17.29
C PHE A 233 8.32 -3.75 18.21
N ARG A 234 8.23 -5.06 18.04
CA ARG A 234 8.84 -6.06 18.94
C ARG A 234 8.33 -5.88 20.38
N GLU A 235 9.22 -5.76 21.37
CA GLU A 235 8.86 -5.62 22.79
C GLU A 235 8.76 -4.18 23.29
N GLN A 236 8.46 -3.23 22.41
CA GLN A 236 8.41 -1.81 22.72
C GLN A 236 7.38 -1.09 21.87
N ILE A 237 6.89 0.03 22.40
CA ILE A 237 5.99 0.94 21.69
C ILE A 237 6.84 2.08 21.16
N ILE A 238 6.74 2.37 19.87
CA ILE A 238 7.38 3.51 19.24
C ILE A 238 6.36 4.63 19.13
N VAL A 239 6.70 5.77 19.69
CA VAL A 239 5.89 6.99 19.68
C VAL A 239 6.51 7.96 18.69
N PHE A 240 5.82 8.19 17.59
CA PHE A 240 6.19 9.20 16.61
C PHE A 240 5.54 10.52 16.98
N THR A 241 6.34 11.57 17.04
CA THR A 241 5.86 12.94 17.15
C THR A 241 6.30 13.73 15.92
N LYS A 242 5.85 14.98 15.80
CA LYS A 242 6.20 15.84 14.68
C LYS A 242 7.71 16.01 14.50
N ASN A 243 8.46 16.19 15.59
CA ASN A 243 9.91 16.46 15.54
C ASN A 243 10.79 15.42 16.24
N THR A 244 10.23 14.51 17.04
CA THR A 244 11.00 13.51 17.80
C THR A 244 10.42 12.10 17.65
N ILE A 245 11.25 11.07 17.87
CA ILE A 245 10.81 9.68 17.98
C ILE A 245 11.26 9.17 19.34
N GLN A 246 10.31 8.63 20.10
CA GLN A 246 10.52 8.13 21.44
C GLN A 246 10.05 6.68 21.52
N LYS A 247 10.53 5.93 22.50
CA LYS A 247 10.09 4.58 22.79
C LYS A 247 9.61 4.46 24.21
N ILE A 248 8.58 3.64 24.40
CA ILE A 248 8.09 3.23 25.70
C ILE A 248 8.37 1.74 25.85
N THR A 249 9.15 1.41 26.87
CA THR A 249 9.49 0.03 27.23
C THR A 249 8.93 -0.28 28.60
N GLY A 250 8.36 -1.46 28.75
CA GLY A 250 7.79 -1.93 30.01
C GLY A 250 6.99 -3.22 29.82
N THR A 251 6.59 -3.81 30.94
CA THR A 251 5.66 -4.94 31.03
C THR A 251 4.44 -4.61 31.88
N SER A 252 4.48 -3.54 32.67
CA SER A 252 3.42 -3.16 33.59
C SER A 252 3.38 -1.65 33.84
N VAL A 253 2.28 -1.16 34.39
CA VAL A 253 2.06 0.27 34.64
C VAL A 253 3.10 0.92 35.57
N SER A 254 3.82 0.15 36.37
CA SER A 254 4.89 0.64 37.26
C SER A 254 6.28 0.69 36.61
N ASP A 255 6.47 0.01 35.48
CA ASP A 255 7.78 -0.10 34.82
C ASP A 255 7.86 0.61 33.46
N PHE A 256 6.73 1.10 32.93
CA PHE A 256 6.72 1.84 31.67
C PHE A 256 7.59 3.09 31.76
N LYS A 257 8.64 3.12 30.95
CA LYS A 257 9.59 4.22 30.87
C LYS A 257 9.67 4.75 29.46
N LEU A 258 9.59 6.08 29.33
CA LEU A 258 9.83 6.80 28.10
C LEU A 258 11.34 7.04 27.93
N SER A 259 11.87 6.72 26.76
CA SER A 259 13.25 7.05 26.36
C SER A 259 13.26 7.57 24.93
N ALA A 260 14.18 8.47 24.60
CA ALA A 260 14.30 8.99 23.24
C ALA A 260 15.00 7.97 22.33
N ILE A 261 14.57 7.89 21.07
CA ILE A 261 15.34 7.25 19.99
C ILE A 261 16.10 8.34 19.24
N THR A 262 15.40 9.40 18.83
CA THR A 262 16.00 10.58 18.20
C THR A 262 15.18 11.82 18.58
N ASP A 263 15.88 12.93 18.80
CA ASP A 263 15.28 14.21 19.19
C ASP A 263 15.17 15.22 18.04
N ASP A 264 15.73 14.90 16.86
CA ASP A 264 15.81 15.83 15.73
C ASP A 264 14.98 15.39 14.50
N ILE A 265 14.43 14.18 14.53
CA ILE A 265 13.67 13.60 13.42
C ILE A 265 12.34 13.06 13.97
N GLY A 266 11.25 13.40 13.30
CA GLY A 266 9.90 12.92 13.57
C GLY A 266 9.15 12.47 12.32
N CYS A 267 7.85 12.26 12.47
CA CYS A 267 6.96 11.87 11.37
C CYS A 267 6.05 13.05 11.00
N ILE A 268 6.13 13.50 9.74
CA ILE A 268 5.42 14.71 9.27
C ILE A 268 3.99 14.41 8.81
N ARG A 269 3.68 13.15 8.50
CA ARG A 269 2.38 12.70 8.03
C ARG A 269 1.92 11.50 8.83
N GLU A 270 0.71 11.61 9.33
CA GLU A 270 0.04 10.50 10.01
C GLU A 270 -0.33 9.43 8.97
N ASP A 271 -0.66 8.24 9.43
CA ASP A 271 -1.14 7.15 8.56
C ASP A 271 -0.13 6.64 7.53
N THR A 272 1.17 6.91 7.73
CA THR A 272 2.27 6.35 6.90
C THR A 272 3.09 5.29 7.63
N ILE A 273 2.86 5.10 8.92
CA ILE A 273 3.72 4.28 9.79
C ILE A 273 3.29 2.83 9.65
N GLN A 274 4.18 1.98 9.13
CA GLN A 274 3.89 0.57 8.88
C GLN A 274 5.12 -0.29 9.15
N GLU A 275 4.92 -1.49 9.72
CA GLU A 275 5.98 -2.48 9.87
C GLU A 275 6.03 -3.39 8.63
N VAL A 276 7.16 -3.39 7.92
CA VAL A 276 7.37 -4.25 6.74
C VAL A 276 8.71 -4.97 6.83
N GLY A 277 8.63 -6.30 6.79
CA GLY A 277 9.80 -7.18 6.84
C GLY A 277 10.69 -6.89 8.06
N GLY A 278 10.13 -6.64 9.24
CA GLY A 278 10.90 -6.45 10.47
C GLY A 278 11.53 -5.07 10.70
N ASP A 279 11.23 -4.09 9.85
CA ASP A 279 11.56 -2.66 10.05
C ASP A 279 10.28 -1.80 9.98
N VAL A 280 10.31 -0.61 10.60
CA VAL A 280 9.18 0.34 10.56
C VAL A 280 9.47 1.44 9.54
N LEU A 281 8.62 1.55 8.52
CA LEU A 281 8.67 2.63 7.52
C LEU A 281 7.77 3.78 7.93
N PHE A 282 8.22 5.03 7.68
CA PHE A 282 7.45 6.24 7.96
C PHE A 282 7.91 7.41 7.08
N VAL A 283 7.06 8.42 6.90
CA VAL A 283 7.37 9.62 6.11
C VAL A 283 7.94 10.72 7.01
N ALA A 284 9.17 11.12 6.72
CA ALA A 284 9.87 12.26 7.30
C ALA A 284 9.96 13.42 6.29
N PRO A 285 10.36 14.63 6.71
CA PRO A 285 10.46 15.78 5.81
C PRO A 285 11.42 15.60 4.62
N ASP A 286 12.40 14.70 4.72
CA ASP A 286 13.38 14.41 3.67
C ASP A 286 13.02 13.22 2.79
N GLY A 287 11.96 12.47 3.13
CA GLY A 287 11.46 11.33 2.39
C GLY A 287 10.94 10.21 3.30
N ILE A 288 10.72 9.03 2.73
CA ILE A 288 10.39 7.82 3.49
C ILE A 288 11.68 7.27 4.12
N ARG A 289 11.62 7.06 5.43
CA ARG A 289 12.69 6.50 6.26
C ARG A 289 12.31 5.13 6.78
N SER A 290 13.34 4.33 7.04
CA SER A 290 13.23 3.06 7.75
C SER A 290 13.84 3.20 9.14
N LEU A 291 13.11 2.72 10.13
CA LEU A 291 13.56 2.52 11.50
C LEU A 291 13.84 1.03 11.69
N ALA A 292 15.11 0.66 11.60
CA ALA A 292 15.57 -0.71 11.77
C ALA A 292 16.17 -0.89 13.17
N ALA A 293 15.97 -2.07 13.77
CA ALA A 293 16.70 -2.42 14.98
C ALA A 293 18.17 -2.74 14.63
N THR A 294 19.11 -2.17 15.36
CA THR A 294 20.54 -2.46 15.19
C THR A 294 20.99 -3.61 16.09
N ASP A 295 22.20 -4.12 15.85
CA ASP A 295 22.80 -5.21 16.64
C ASP A 295 23.07 -4.81 18.10
N LYS A 296 23.07 -3.51 18.42
CA LYS A 296 23.10 -3.05 19.82
C LYS A 296 21.68 -3.03 20.37
N ILE A 297 21.47 -3.82 21.43
CA ILE A 297 20.18 -3.93 22.13
C ILE A 297 19.65 -2.53 22.46
N GLY A 298 18.50 -2.18 21.88
CA GLY A 298 17.80 -0.93 22.15
C GLY A 298 18.27 0.28 21.33
N ASP A 299 19.18 0.11 20.37
CA ASP A 299 19.61 1.17 19.44
C ASP A 299 19.00 0.97 18.04
N PHE A 300 18.71 2.08 17.36
CA PHE A 300 17.97 2.09 16.09
C PHE A 300 18.77 2.76 14.98
N GLY A 301 18.76 2.11 13.82
CA GLY A 301 19.32 2.65 12.59
C GLY A 301 18.23 3.42 11.86
N LEU A 302 18.49 4.70 11.58
CA LEU A 302 17.63 5.52 10.75
C LEU A 302 18.30 5.72 9.40
N ASP A 303 17.66 5.23 8.35
CA ASP A 303 18.11 5.44 6.97
C ASP A 303 16.98 5.97 6.09
N VAL A 304 17.35 6.71 5.04
CA VAL A 304 16.42 7.26 4.06
C VAL A 304 16.22 6.24 2.94
N ALA A 305 15.27 5.33 3.14
CA ALA A 305 15.02 4.22 2.21
C ALA A 305 14.53 4.68 0.82
N SER A 306 13.95 5.89 0.75
CA SER A 306 13.46 6.51 -0.50
C SER A 306 14.50 7.29 -1.30
N LYS A 307 15.77 7.27 -0.92
CA LYS A 307 16.85 8.02 -1.61
C LYS A 307 16.88 7.79 -3.13
N PRO A 308 16.68 6.56 -3.67
CA PRO A 308 16.65 6.30 -5.11
C PRO A 308 15.49 6.97 -5.84
N ILE A 309 14.36 7.18 -5.17
CA ILE A 309 13.11 7.74 -5.73
C ILE A 309 12.80 9.14 -5.21
N LYS A 310 13.83 9.92 -4.86
CA LYS A 310 13.67 11.23 -4.21
C LYS A 310 12.73 12.16 -4.98
N LYS A 311 12.81 12.17 -6.31
CA LYS A 311 11.98 13.02 -7.18
C LYS A 311 10.50 12.68 -7.05
N ASP A 312 10.16 11.39 -7.01
CA ASP A 312 8.77 10.92 -6.92
C ASP A 312 8.20 11.09 -5.52
N VAL A 313 9.02 10.98 -4.48
CA VAL A 313 8.57 11.21 -3.11
C VAL A 313 8.27 12.69 -2.88
N ASP A 314 9.14 13.57 -3.37
CA ASP A 314 9.00 15.02 -3.19
C ASP A 314 7.71 15.59 -3.77
N SER A 315 7.23 15.03 -4.90
CA SER A 315 5.94 15.45 -5.48
C SER A 315 4.75 15.07 -4.60
N LEU A 316 4.88 14.03 -3.76
CA LEU A 316 3.78 13.51 -2.94
C LEU A 316 3.77 14.09 -1.52
N LEU A 317 4.87 14.62 -0.99
CA LEU A 317 4.95 15.09 0.41
C LEU A 317 3.88 16.14 0.78
N GLY A 318 3.32 16.86 -0.19
CA GLY A 318 2.24 17.84 -0.02
C GLY A 318 0.85 17.27 0.22
N THR A 319 0.62 15.97 0.01
CA THR A 319 -0.72 15.35 0.10
C THR A 319 -1.01 14.74 1.46
N ASN A 320 -2.26 14.30 1.64
CA ASN A 320 -2.61 13.35 2.69
C ASN A 320 -2.22 11.94 2.24
N PHE A 321 -2.01 11.03 3.18
CA PHE A 321 -1.58 9.68 2.89
C PHE A 321 -2.47 8.63 3.52
N ASP A 322 -2.50 7.48 2.87
CA ASP A 322 -2.98 6.22 3.42
C ASP A 322 -1.91 5.16 3.15
N SER A 323 -1.63 4.29 4.11
CA SER A 323 -0.62 3.25 3.95
C SER A 323 -1.20 1.88 4.21
N LEU A 324 -0.68 0.91 3.47
CA LEU A 324 -1.15 -0.47 3.45
C LEU A 324 0.05 -1.41 3.35
N ILE A 325 -0.02 -2.52 4.05
CA ILE A 325 0.94 -3.61 3.94
C ILE A 325 0.26 -4.79 3.25
N LEU A 326 0.92 -5.35 2.23
CA LEU A 326 0.55 -6.64 1.67
C LEU A 326 1.54 -7.68 2.19
N ARG A 327 1.08 -8.51 3.12
CA ARG A 327 1.95 -9.44 3.83
C ARG A 327 2.34 -10.62 2.96
N GLU A 328 1.44 -11.10 2.11
CA GLU A 328 1.74 -12.18 1.16
C GLU A 328 2.87 -11.80 0.19
N LYS A 329 2.97 -10.52 -0.19
CA LYS A 329 4.00 -10.02 -1.12
C LYS A 329 5.19 -9.35 -0.44
N GLY A 330 5.17 -9.16 0.87
CA GLY A 330 6.18 -8.37 1.59
C GLY A 330 6.28 -6.92 1.08
N GLN A 331 5.14 -6.30 0.75
CA GLN A 331 5.09 -4.97 0.14
C GLN A 331 4.52 -3.91 1.07
N TYR A 332 5.11 -2.72 1.00
CA TYR A 332 4.59 -1.48 1.54
C TYR A 332 3.96 -0.66 0.41
N ARG A 333 2.70 -0.24 0.55
CA ARG A 333 2.03 0.67 -0.39
C ARG A 333 1.63 1.94 0.33
N LEU A 334 1.93 3.07 -0.29
CA LEU A 334 1.63 4.41 0.19
C LEU A 334 0.79 5.12 -0.87
N PHE A 335 -0.45 5.42 -0.57
CA PHE A 335 -1.38 6.10 -1.46
C PHE A 335 -1.42 7.59 -1.13
N ALA A 336 -1.22 8.44 -2.15
CA ALA A 336 -1.38 9.88 -2.01
C ALA A 336 -2.86 10.24 -2.23
N TYR A 337 -3.52 10.66 -1.15
CA TYR A 337 -4.91 11.07 -1.21
C TYR A 337 -5.03 12.57 -1.46
N ASN A 338 -5.67 12.91 -2.58
CA ASN A 338 -6.13 14.25 -2.88
C ASN A 338 -7.60 14.22 -3.32
N GLN A 339 -8.45 14.99 -2.65
CA GLN A 339 -9.87 15.04 -2.96
C GLN A 339 -10.14 15.52 -4.40
N GLY A 340 -9.31 16.44 -4.93
CA GLY A 340 -9.49 17.03 -6.26
C GLY A 340 -9.10 16.13 -7.44
N TYR A 341 -8.39 15.03 -7.21
CA TYR A 341 -7.95 14.13 -8.29
C TYR A 341 -8.99 13.06 -8.59
N THR A 342 -9.10 12.66 -9.86
CA THR A 342 -9.91 11.50 -10.24
C THR A 342 -9.22 10.20 -9.80
N SER A 343 -9.95 9.08 -9.72
CA SER A 343 -9.34 7.78 -9.38
C SER A 343 -8.24 7.39 -10.37
N GLY A 344 -8.41 7.64 -11.67
CA GLY A 344 -7.38 7.38 -12.69
C GLY A 344 -6.11 8.25 -12.58
N GLU A 345 -6.17 9.36 -11.86
CA GLU A 345 -5.05 10.28 -11.64
C GLU A 345 -4.45 10.19 -10.23
N SER A 346 -5.02 9.36 -9.35
CA SER A 346 -4.48 9.19 -8.00
C SER A 346 -3.13 8.49 -8.07
N GLU A 347 -2.15 9.07 -7.40
CA GLU A 347 -0.77 8.58 -7.36
C GLU A 347 -0.50 7.80 -6.08
N GLY A 348 0.50 6.93 -6.12
CA GLY A 348 0.99 6.21 -4.97
C GLY A 348 2.39 5.63 -5.22
N LEU A 349 2.98 5.12 -4.15
CA LEU A 349 4.26 4.43 -4.17
C LEU A 349 4.08 3.01 -3.67
N LEU A 350 4.86 2.10 -4.23
CA LEU A 350 4.97 0.72 -3.80
C LEU A 350 6.44 0.43 -3.53
N ALA A 351 6.72 -0.28 -2.45
CA ALA A 351 8.04 -0.80 -2.13
C ALA A 351 7.94 -2.30 -1.82
N THR A 352 8.78 -3.10 -2.46
CA THR A 352 8.96 -4.51 -2.11
C THR A 352 10.29 -4.65 -1.39
N LYS A 353 10.29 -5.32 -0.23
CA LYS A 353 11.51 -5.58 0.54
C LYS A 353 12.16 -6.89 0.12
N PHE A 354 13.41 -6.84 -0.33
CA PHE A 354 14.15 -8.02 -0.79
C PHE A 354 15.11 -8.60 0.25
N ILE A 355 15.40 -7.86 1.32
CA ILE A 355 16.27 -8.30 2.43
C ILE A 355 15.53 -8.18 3.76
N ASP A 356 15.82 -9.07 4.70
CA ASP A 356 15.06 -9.15 5.94
C ASP A 356 15.34 -7.99 6.91
N GLN A 357 16.50 -7.32 6.86
CA GLN A 357 16.84 -6.27 7.82
C GLN A 357 17.65 -5.12 7.21
N GLY A 358 17.26 -3.89 7.56
CA GLY A 358 17.92 -2.65 7.15
C GLY A 358 17.05 -1.78 6.23
N GLY A 359 17.33 -0.47 6.23
CA GLY A 359 16.68 0.49 5.31
C GLY A 359 17.13 0.39 3.85
N THR A 360 18.05 -0.52 3.55
CA THR A 360 18.54 -0.85 2.21
C THR A 360 17.77 -2.05 1.64
N GLY A 361 17.70 -2.19 0.32
CA GLY A 361 17.04 -3.35 -0.33
C GLY A 361 15.51 -3.25 -0.50
N LEU A 362 14.93 -2.05 -0.33
CA LEU A 362 13.62 -1.74 -0.90
C LEU A 362 13.76 -1.39 -2.38
N ASN A 363 13.06 -2.13 -3.23
CA ASN A 363 12.87 -1.72 -4.62
C ASN A 363 11.51 -1.06 -4.77
N TRP A 364 11.49 0.08 -5.46
CA TRP A 364 10.32 0.95 -5.53
C TRP A 364 9.60 0.84 -6.87
N ALA A 365 8.33 1.23 -6.88
CA ALA A 365 7.53 1.49 -8.07
C ALA A 365 6.48 2.57 -7.78
N THR A 366 5.87 3.09 -8.83
CA THR A 366 4.73 4.01 -8.75
C THR A 366 3.42 3.29 -9.02
N LEU A 367 2.38 3.69 -8.31
CA LEU A 367 1.01 3.25 -8.50
C LEU A 367 0.18 4.39 -9.06
N ARG A 368 -0.71 4.08 -9.99
CA ARG A 368 -1.68 5.02 -10.52
C ARG A 368 -3.02 4.34 -10.76
N GLY A 369 -4.11 4.98 -10.31
CA GLY A 369 -5.46 4.44 -10.46
C GLY A 369 -6.14 3.98 -9.17
N ILE A 370 -5.42 3.98 -8.04
CA ILE A 370 -5.95 3.53 -6.73
C ILE A 370 -6.05 4.73 -5.79
N LYS A 371 -7.25 5.29 -5.67
CA LYS A 371 -7.54 6.39 -4.76
C LYS A 371 -8.01 5.83 -3.43
N SER A 372 -7.12 5.78 -2.44
CA SER A 372 -7.45 5.30 -1.09
C SER A 372 -7.43 6.44 -0.08
N PHE A 373 -8.50 6.57 0.71
CA PHE A 373 -8.54 7.45 1.88
C PHE A 373 -8.28 6.66 3.17
N THR A 374 -8.84 5.46 3.24
CA THR A 374 -8.67 4.50 4.32
C THR A 374 -8.57 3.11 3.76
N SER A 375 -7.63 2.34 4.28
CA SER A 375 -7.45 0.94 3.92
C SER A 375 -7.07 0.12 5.15
N ASP A 376 -7.28 -1.19 5.03
CA ASP A 376 -6.79 -2.18 5.98
C ASP A 376 -6.54 -3.51 5.26
N SER A 377 -5.61 -4.29 5.81
CA SER A 377 -5.32 -5.64 5.34
C SER A 377 -5.20 -6.60 6.50
N ARG A 378 -5.86 -7.76 6.36
CA ARG A 378 -5.83 -8.81 7.38
C ARG A 378 -5.98 -10.21 6.79
N TYR A 379 -5.28 -11.16 7.38
CA TYR A 379 -5.52 -12.58 7.09
C TYR A 379 -6.89 -13.05 7.60
N TYR A 380 -7.56 -13.86 6.80
CA TYR A 380 -8.82 -14.53 7.12
C TYR A 380 -8.75 -16.01 6.72
N GLY A 381 -9.67 -16.80 7.26
CA GLY A 381 -9.77 -18.23 6.95
C GLY A 381 -9.03 -19.14 7.92
N ALA A 382 -9.37 -20.43 7.88
CA ALA A 382 -8.68 -21.46 8.65
C ALA A 382 -7.30 -21.76 8.03
N PHE A 383 -6.41 -22.41 8.78
CA PHE A 383 -5.02 -22.70 8.38
C PHE A 383 -4.84 -23.28 6.96
N ASN A 384 -5.81 -24.04 6.45
CA ASN A 384 -5.75 -24.67 5.11
C ASN A 384 -6.40 -23.83 3.98
N SER A 385 -6.92 -22.64 4.29
CA SER A 385 -7.57 -21.73 3.35
C SER A 385 -7.37 -20.28 3.80
N VAL A 386 -6.12 -19.95 4.16
CA VAL A 386 -5.75 -18.60 4.58
C VAL A 386 -5.68 -17.71 3.35
N GLY A 387 -6.47 -16.65 3.33
CA GLY A 387 -6.36 -15.56 2.36
C GLY A 387 -6.06 -14.25 3.07
N GLU A 388 -5.54 -13.25 2.34
CA GLU A 388 -5.39 -11.88 2.83
C GLU A 388 -6.57 -11.03 2.29
N LEU A 389 -7.41 -10.50 3.18
CA LEU A 389 -8.49 -9.58 2.83
C LEU A 389 -7.95 -8.16 2.88
N ILE A 390 -7.83 -7.55 1.71
CA ILE A 390 -7.26 -6.23 1.52
C ILE A 390 -8.36 -5.30 1.03
N LEU A 391 -8.75 -4.34 1.87
CA LEU A 391 -9.85 -3.44 1.57
C LEU A 391 -9.40 -1.99 1.57
N PHE A 392 -10.02 -1.19 0.71
CA PHE A 392 -9.88 0.25 0.73
C PHE A 392 -11.20 0.94 0.37
N ALA A 393 -11.29 2.21 0.74
CA ALA A 393 -12.41 3.06 0.37
C ALA A 393 -11.97 4.51 0.18
N ASN A 394 -12.83 5.29 -0.48
CA ASN A 394 -12.62 6.69 -0.79
C ASN A 394 -13.93 7.48 -0.55
N GLU A 395 -14.13 8.59 -1.27
CA GLU A 395 -15.34 9.41 -1.20
C GLU A 395 -16.56 8.95 -2.01
N ASP A 396 -16.43 7.97 -2.92
CA ASP A 396 -17.54 7.44 -3.74
C ASP A 396 -18.53 6.57 -2.95
N GLY A 397 -18.16 6.12 -1.75
CA GLY A 397 -19.04 5.37 -0.87
C GLY A 397 -19.10 3.87 -1.10
N TYR A 398 -18.29 3.34 -2.01
CA TYR A 398 -18.07 1.91 -2.18
C TYR A 398 -16.86 1.44 -1.37
N ILE A 399 -16.86 0.15 -1.07
CA ILE A 399 -15.72 -0.55 -0.49
C ILE A 399 -15.15 -1.43 -1.59
N TYR A 400 -13.86 -1.33 -1.80
CA TYR A 400 -13.15 -2.06 -2.83
C TYR A 400 -12.21 -3.07 -2.19
N GLN A 401 -12.05 -4.20 -2.86
CA GLN A 401 -11.07 -5.21 -2.53
C GLN A 401 -9.93 -5.19 -3.54
N LEU A 402 -8.70 -5.06 -3.05
CA LEU A 402 -7.48 -5.10 -3.86
C LEU A 402 -7.02 -6.54 -4.14
N GLU A 403 -6.13 -6.68 -5.12
CA GLU A 403 -5.41 -7.92 -5.47
C GLU A 403 -6.28 -9.08 -5.97
N ILE A 404 -7.46 -8.78 -6.51
CA ILE A 404 -8.47 -9.80 -6.86
C ILE A 404 -8.79 -9.90 -8.35
N THR A 405 -8.73 -8.80 -9.09
CA THR A 405 -9.06 -8.75 -10.53
C THR A 405 -7.88 -8.23 -11.36
N ASN A 406 -8.03 -8.24 -12.68
CA ASN A 406 -7.02 -7.77 -13.63
C ASN A 406 -7.28 -6.32 -14.12
N GLY A 407 -8.23 -5.63 -13.49
CA GLY A 407 -8.71 -4.28 -13.85
C GLY A 407 -9.07 -3.46 -12.61
N PHE A 408 -9.23 -2.15 -12.77
CA PHE A 408 -9.76 -1.26 -11.73
C PHE A 408 -11.29 -1.16 -11.85
N ASP A 409 -12.01 -2.06 -11.18
CA ASP A 409 -13.48 -2.21 -11.28
C ASP A 409 -13.95 -2.30 -12.74
N SER A 410 -13.35 -3.23 -13.50
CA SER A 410 -13.52 -3.40 -14.97
C SER A 410 -12.86 -2.36 -15.87
N THR A 411 -12.23 -1.33 -15.31
CA THR A 411 -11.41 -0.38 -16.09
C THR A 411 -10.02 -0.97 -16.36
N LYS A 412 -9.44 -0.66 -17.52
CA LYS A 412 -8.10 -1.12 -17.90
C LYS A 412 -7.03 -0.54 -16.97
N ILE A 413 -6.03 -1.34 -16.63
CA ILE A 413 -4.85 -0.86 -15.91
C ILE A 413 -3.82 -0.42 -16.93
N LYS A 414 -3.33 0.81 -16.81
CA LYS A 414 -2.20 1.29 -17.62
C LYS A 414 -0.89 1.01 -16.89
N SER A 415 -0.13 0.07 -17.42
CA SER A 415 1.15 -0.40 -16.89
C SER A 415 2.27 0.07 -17.81
N ILE A 416 3.30 0.72 -17.26
CA ILE A 416 4.40 1.27 -18.04
C ILE A 416 5.72 0.89 -17.39
N TYR A 417 6.59 0.26 -18.16
CA TYR A 417 7.99 0.08 -17.84
C TYR A 417 8.83 0.86 -18.84
N GLU A 418 9.83 1.58 -18.35
CA GLU A 418 10.88 2.18 -19.18
C GLU A 418 12.24 1.92 -18.53
N SER A 419 13.15 1.31 -19.28
CA SER A 419 14.55 1.13 -18.87
C SER A 419 15.31 2.46 -18.95
N PRO A 420 16.45 2.61 -18.26
CA PRO A 420 17.34 3.72 -18.52
C PRO A 420 17.87 3.72 -19.96
N TYR A 421 18.37 4.87 -20.39
CA TYR A 421 19.05 5.02 -21.68
C TYR A 421 20.45 4.39 -21.61
N MET A 422 20.53 3.15 -22.06
CA MET A 422 21.73 2.33 -22.03
C MET A 422 22.68 2.76 -23.16
N PRO A 423 23.91 3.19 -22.84
CA PRO A 423 24.91 3.46 -23.87
C PRO A 423 25.46 2.17 -24.48
N ILE A 424 25.42 1.04 -23.77
CA ILE A 424 26.05 -0.24 -24.13
C ILE A 424 27.55 -0.03 -24.45
N GLN A 425 28.44 -0.30 -23.50
CA GLN A 425 29.87 0.01 -23.65
C GLN A 425 30.12 1.54 -23.79
N ASP A 426 30.52 2.02 -24.97
CA ASP A 426 30.91 3.42 -25.20
C ASP A 426 29.70 4.30 -25.62
N PRO A 427 29.37 5.38 -24.87
CA PRO A 427 28.28 6.30 -25.19
C PRO A 427 28.54 7.18 -26.43
N THR A 428 29.76 7.22 -26.95
CA THR A 428 30.12 8.04 -28.12
C THR A 428 29.92 7.31 -29.45
N ILE A 429 29.87 5.98 -29.41
CA ILE A 429 29.78 5.11 -30.59
C ILE A 429 28.32 4.80 -30.90
N ARG A 430 27.93 5.01 -32.16
CA ARG A 430 26.60 4.65 -32.68
C ARG A 430 26.49 3.15 -32.87
N LYS A 431 25.31 2.62 -32.56
CA LYS A 431 24.97 1.20 -32.64
C LYS A 431 23.72 1.03 -33.47
N THR A 432 23.74 0.04 -34.34
CA THR A 432 22.59 -0.35 -35.15
C THR A 432 21.95 -1.56 -34.50
N PHE A 433 20.65 -1.49 -34.21
CA PHE A 433 19.92 -2.55 -33.52
C PHE A 433 19.04 -3.33 -34.50
N TYR A 434 19.00 -4.66 -34.34
CA TYR A 434 18.32 -5.56 -35.28
C TYR A 434 17.19 -6.35 -34.64
N LYS A 435 17.39 -6.87 -33.42
CA LYS A 435 16.38 -7.68 -32.73
C LYS A 435 16.30 -7.37 -31.24
N CYS A 436 15.11 -7.57 -30.70
CA CYS A 436 14.84 -7.58 -29.27
C CYS A 436 14.07 -8.88 -28.93
N GLY A 437 14.74 -9.77 -28.20
CA GLY A 437 14.10 -10.94 -27.59
C GLY A 437 13.61 -10.60 -26.18
N LEU A 438 12.30 -10.64 -25.96
CA LEU A 438 11.68 -10.33 -24.67
C LEU A 438 11.24 -11.63 -23.97
N TYR A 439 11.75 -11.84 -22.77
CA TYR A 439 11.39 -12.95 -21.90
C TYR A 439 10.30 -12.51 -20.92
N LEU A 440 9.13 -13.12 -21.07
CA LEU A 440 7.93 -12.84 -20.29
C LEU A 440 7.43 -14.12 -19.62
N ASP A 441 6.81 -13.98 -18.46
CA ASP A 441 6.07 -15.06 -17.78
C ASP A 441 4.58 -14.66 -17.69
N PRO A 442 3.79 -14.90 -18.75
CA PRO A 442 2.34 -14.66 -18.74
C PRO A 442 1.57 -15.63 -17.85
N GLU A 443 0.59 -15.12 -17.09
CA GLU A 443 -0.47 -15.95 -16.52
C GLU A 443 -1.66 -16.16 -17.48
N GLY A 444 -1.68 -15.43 -18.61
CA GLY A 444 -2.74 -15.53 -19.63
C GLY A 444 -2.43 -14.72 -20.88
N ALA A 445 -3.48 -14.22 -21.55
CA ALA A 445 -3.32 -13.38 -22.73
C ALA A 445 -2.52 -12.10 -22.41
N ILE A 446 -1.67 -11.65 -23.33
CA ILE A 446 -0.89 -10.42 -23.27
C ILE A 446 -1.22 -9.59 -24.50
N THR A 447 -1.34 -8.28 -24.30
CA THR A 447 -1.39 -7.28 -25.38
C THR A 447 -0.57 -6.09 -24.92
N ALA A 448 0.74 -6.17 -25.12
CA ALA A 448 1.69 -5.14 -24.72
C ALA A 448 2.32 -4.49 -25.95
N GLN A 449 2.78 -3.26 -25.83
CA GLN A 449 3.48 -2.51 -26.87
C GLN A 449 4.93 -2.36 -26.47
N LEU A 450 5.84 -2.92 -27.29
CA LEU A 450 7.27 -2.73 -27.18
C LEU A 450 7.68 -1.51 -28.01
N GLN A 451 8.26 -0.53 -27.35
CA GLN A 451 8.81 0.68 -27.96
C GLN A 451 10.31 0.74 -27.67
N ILE A 452 11.09 1.02 -28.71
CA ILE A 452 12.52 1.27 -28.59
C ILE A 452 12.75 2.78 -28.72
N LYS A 453 13.42 3.37 -27.75
CA LYS A 453 13.74 4.80 -27.73
C LYS A 453 15.24 5.03 -27.91
N TYR A 454 15.61 5.87 -28.85
CA TYR A 454 17.00 6.24 -29.12
C TYR A 454 17.35 7.64 -28.62
N ASP A 455 18.59 7.80 -28.15
CA ASP A 455 19.25 9.09 -27.90
C ASP A 455 18.40 10.09 -27.09
N GLN A 456 17.75 9.58 -26.03
CA GLN A 456 16.95 10.39 -25.10
C GLN A 456 15.80 11.17 -25.76
N GLU A 457 15.30 10.67 -26.91
CA GLU A 457 14.28 11.36 -27.70
C GLU A 457 14.71 12.78 -28.09
N GLY A 458 16.02 12.97 -28.31
CA GLY A 458 16.61 14.25 -28.67
C GLY A 458 15.98 14.85 -29.93
N SER A 459 15.89 16.19 -29.96
CA SER A 459 15.35 16.92 -31.10
C SER A 459 16.10 16.55 -32.39
N GLY A 460 15.37 16.00 -33.36
CA GLY A 460 15.93 15.55 -34.64
C GLY A 460 16.27 14.06 -34.72
N VAL A 461 16.03 13.28 -33.66
CA VAL A 461 16.17 11.81 -33.66
C VAL A 461 14.83 11.18 -34.02
N VAL A 462 14.80 10.40 -35.11
CA VAL A 462 13.61 9.64 -35.52
C VAL A 462 13.45 8.43 -34.59
N GLN A 463 12.27 8.29 -33.98
CA GLN A 463 11.92 7.14 -33.15
C GLN A 463 11.15 6.09 -33.97
N PRO A 464 11.45 4.79 -33.81
CA PRO A 464 10.68 3.74 -34.45
C PRO A 464 9.26 3.65 -33.88
N ASN A 465 8.33 3.13 -34.68
CA ASN A 465 6.97 2.86 -34.20
C ASN A 465 6.95 1.71 -33.18
N ALA A 466 5.94 1.72 -32.32
CA ALA A 466 5.67 0.63 -31.39
C ALA A 466 5.41 -0.70 -32.11
N ILE A 467 5.88 -1.80 -31.51
CA ILE A 467 5.65 -3.17 -31.97
C ILE A 467 4.70 -3.84 -30.98
N ASP A 468 3.60 -4.40 -31.48
CA ASP A 468 2.66 -5.14 -30.64
C ASP A 468 3.22 -6.51 -30.28
N VAL A 469 3.33 -6.78 -28.98
CA VAL A 469 3.65 -8.06 -28.38
C VAL A 469 2.35 -8.68 -27.89
N VAL A 470 1.82 -9.59 -28.71
CA VAL A 470 0.57 -10.31 -28.42
C VAL A 470 0.85 -11.78 -28.19
N THR A 471 0.07 -12.42 -27.32
CA THR A 471 0.21 -13.87 -27.09
C THR A 471 0.03 -14.64 -28.37
N THR A 472 1.04 -15.45 -28.70
CA THR A 472 0.97 -16.45 -29.76
C THR A 472 0.81 -17.82 -29.09
N GLY A 473 -0.43 -18.28 -28.92
CA GLY A 473 -0.75 -19.54 -28.22
C GLY A 473 -1.99 -19.40 -27.34
N VAL A 474 -2.86 -20.42 -27.31
CA VAL A 474 -4.09 -20.39 -26.50
C VAL A 474 -3.75 -20.83 -25.07
N GLY A 475 -3.77 -19.90 -24.11
CA GLY A 475 -3.50 -20.20 -22.70
C GLY A 475 -4.56 -21.13 -22.09
N SER A 476 -4.12 -22.12 -21.31
CA SER A 476 -4.97 -23.09 -20.63
C SER A 476 -5.50 -22.59 -19.28
N VAL A 477 -6.62 -23.18 -18.86
CA VAL A 477 -7.18 -23.04 -17.50
C VAL A 477 -6.45 -24.03 -16.57
N LEU A 478 -5.91 -23.56 -15.45
CA LEU A 478 -5.25 -24.39 -14.43
C LEU A 478 -6.30 -25.22 -13.65
N TYR A 479 -5.97 -26.47 -13.33
CA TYR A 479 -6.76 -27.35 -12.46
C TYR A 479 -7.03 -26.64 -11.12
N ASN A 480 -8.29 -26.55 -10.71
CA ASN A 480 -8.75 -25.86 -9.49
C ASN A 480 -8.77 -24.31 -9.54
N SER A 481 -8.80 -23.69 -10.73
CA SER A 481 -9.13 -22.27 -10.83
C SER A 481 -10.65 -22.05 -10.62
N SER A 482 -11.03 -20.96 -9.96
CA SER A 482 -12.44 -20.61 -9.67
C SER A 482 -13.30 -20.31 -10.90
N SER A 483 -12.75 -20.49 -12.12
CA SER A 483 -13.41 -20.31 -13.41
C SER A 483 -13.59 -21.61 -14.20
N SER A 484 -13.25 -22.79 -13.67
CA SER A 484 -13.42 -24.07 -14.38
C SER A 484 -14.90 -24.52 -14.39
N THR A 485 -15.49 -24.66 -15.57
CA THR A 485 -16.80 -25.30 -15.78
C THR A 485 -16.63 -26.79 -16.11
N TYR A 486 -17.40 -27.64 -15.45
CA TYR A 486 -17.40 -29.08 -15.68
C TYR A 486 -17.78 -29.40 -17.14
N ASP A 487 -17.01 -30.26 -17.80
CA ASP A 487 -17.28 -30.84 -19.15
C ASP A 487 -17.06 -29.92 -20.38
N SER A 488 -16.35 -28.79 -20.24
CA SER A 488 -16.00 -27.88 -21.36
C SER A 488 -14.51 -27.72 -21.67
N ASP A 489 -13.61 -28.26 -20.83
CA ASP A 489 -12.21 -27.85 -20.84
C ASP A 489 -11.37 -28.69 -21.81
N THR A 490 -10.84 -28.01 -22.84
CA THR A 490 -9.87 -28.60 -23.78
C THR A 490 -8.45 -28.28 -23.32
N TYR A 491 -7.66 -29.32 -23.02
CA TYR A 491 -6.24 -29.20 -22.69
C TYR A 491 -5.46 -28.73 -23.92
N SER A 492 -4.75 -27.60 -23.81
CA SER A 492 -3.86 -27.10 -24.86
C SER A 492 -2.56 -26.50 -24.29
N THR A 493 -1.64 -26.20 -25.21
CA THR A 493 -0.19 -25.95 -25.08
C THR A 493 0.23 -24.85 -24.10
N GLU A 494 1.48 -24.93 -23.61
CA GLU A 494 2.13 -23.92 -22.77
C GLU A 494 2.14 -22.53 -23.43
N LEU A 495 2.00 -21.46 -22.62
CA LEU A 495 2.11 -20.08 -23.08
C LEU A 495 3.56 -19.77 -23.49
N ASN A 496 3.72 -19.08 -24.62
CA ASN A 496 5.03 -18.64 -25.07
C ASN A 496 5.65 -17.65 -24.07
N LYS A 497 6.89 -17.94 -23.68
CA LYS A 497 7.69 -17.10 -22.77
C LYS A 497 8.74 -16.24 -23.47
N LEU A 498 9.00 -16.48 -24.77
CA LEU A 498 9.97 -15.73 -25.56
C LEU A 498 9.30 -15.08 -26.76
N TYR A 499 9.44 -13.76 -26.86
CA TYR A 499 8.90 -12.95 -27.94
C TYR A 499 10.05 -12.27 -28.69
N ASN A 500 10.36 -12.80 -29.88
CA ASN A 500 11.43 -12.27 -30.73
C ASN A 500 10.87 -11.23 -31.70
N ASN A 501 11.27 -9.97 -31.52
CA ASN A 501 10.82 -8.86 -32.32
C ASN A 501 11.96 -8.29 -33.16
N ASN A 502 11.73 -8.07 -34.45
CA ASN A 502 12.66 -7.33 -35.29
C ASN A 502 12.51 -5.85 -34.97
N ILE A 503 13.63 -5.19 -34.65
CA ILE A 503 13.67 -3.76 -34.35
C ILE A 503 14.48 -3.04 -35.41
N ILE A 504 14.23 -1.75 -35.57
CA ILE A 504 14.89 -0.91 -36.57
C ILE A 504 15.44 0.35 -35.92
N GLY A 505 16.50 0.88 -36.50
CA GLY A 505 17.10 2.15 -36.12
C GLY A 505 18.51 2.03 -35.54
N SER A 506 19.11 3.19 -35.31
CA SER A 506 20.45 3.29 -34.74
C SER A 506 20.56 4.51 -33.83
N GLY A 507 21.33 4.35 -32.76
CA GLY A 507 21.50 5.38 -31.73
C GLY A 507 22.80 5.17 -30.97
N LYS A 508 23.22 6.18 -30.20
CA LYS A 508 24.31 6.03 -29.23
C LYS A 508 23.82 5.42 -27.93
N THR A 509 22.58 5.73 -27.56
CA THR A 509 21.89 5.15 -26.40
C THR A 509 20.55 4.57 -26.81
N ILE A 510 20.12 3.53 -26.10
CA ILE A 510 18.85 2.83 -26.31
C ILE A 510 18.11 2.66 -24.98
N ALA A 511 16.80 2.87 -24.98
CA ALA A 511 15.91 2.49 -23.89
C ALA A 511 14.78 1.60 -24.41
N ILE A 512 14.35 0.66 -23.58
CA ILE A 512 13.24 -0.25 -23.83
C ILE A 512 12.07 0.27 -23.03
N ARG A 513 10.96 0.56 -23.72
CA ARG A 513 9.69 0.92 -23.11
C ARG A 513 8.65 -0.15 -23.42
N ILE A 514 7.98 -0.63 -22.39
CA ILE A 514 6.88 -1.60 -22.51
C ILE A 514 5.66 -0.92 -21.92
N GLU A 515 4.62 -0.76 -22.75
CA GLU A 515 3.34 -0.23 -22.33
C GLU A 515 2.27 -1.29 -22.47
N GLU A 516 1.40 -1.39 -21.48
CA GLU A 516 0.25 -2.27 -21.55
C GLU A 516 -0.97 -1.55 -20.97
N GLU A 517 -2.08 -1.65 -21.68
CA GLU A 517 -3.34 -1.03 -21.27
C GLU A 517 -4.51 -1.98 -21.57
N SER A 518 -4.73 -2.92 -20.66
CA SER A 518 -5.83 -3.88 -20.78
C SER A 518 -6.29 -4.42 -19.42
N THR A 519 -7.34 -5.24 -19.46
CA THR A 519 -7.83 -6.06 -18.34
C THR A 519 -7.33 -7.50 -18.41
N ASN A 520 -6.29 -7.75 -19.22
CA ASN A 520 -5.70 -9.08 -19.36
C ASN A 520 -5.00 -9.52 -18.07
N PRO A 521 -4.86 -10.83 -17.83
CA PRO A 521 -4.12 -11.38 -16.70
C PRO A 521 -2.71 -10.77 -16.55
N PRO A 522 -2.20 -10.70 -15.31
CA PRO A 522 -0.84 -10.25 -15.06
C PRO A 522 0.19 -11.07 -15.83
N PHE A 523 1.31 -10.43 -16.11
CA PHE A 523 2.49 -11.07 -16.65
C PHE A 523 3.71 -10.47 -15.97
N ARG A 524 4.79 -11.25 -15.92
CA ARG A 524 6.08 -10.82 -15.39
C ARG A 524 7.05 -10.51 -16.51
N LEU A 525 7.67 -9.34 -16.43
CA LEU A 525 8.84 -8.95 -17.20
C LEU A 525 10.08 -9.57 -16.54
N ASP A 526 10.82 -10.41 -17.24
CA ASP A 526 12.05 -11.03 -16.70
C ASP A 526 13.31 -10.38 -17.30
N THR A 527 13.53 -10.57 -18.60
CA THR A 527 14.78 -10.19 -19.27
C THR A 527 14.50 -9.74 -20.69
N ALA A 528 15.29 -8.79 -21.21
CA ALA A 528 15.34 -8.46 -22.63
C ALA A 528 16.75 -8.71 -23.20
N VAL A 529 16.84 -9.22 -24.42
CA VAL A 529 18.10 -9.44 -25.12
C VAL A 529 18.10 -8.62 -26.40
N LEU A 530 19.06 -7.70 -26.51
CA LEU A 530 19.25 -6.85 -27.69
C LEU A 530 20.34 -7.43 -28.58
N GLU A 531 20.07 -7.54 -29.88
CA GLU A 531 21.06 -7.85 -30.91
C GLU A 531 21.45 -6.59 -31.68
N TYR A 532 22.73 -6.24 -31.70
CA TYR A 532 23.23 -5.00 -32.29
C TYR A 532 24.60 -5.17 -32.98
N SER A 533 24.95 -4.24 -33.88
CA SER A 533 26.31 -4.05 -34.38
C SER A 533 26.85 -2.69 -33.93
N THR A 534 28.17 -2.59 -33.79
CA THR A 534 28.85 -1.33 -33.52
C THR A 534 29.29 -0.70 -34.82
N GLU A 535 29.03 0.61 -34.98
CA GLU A 535 29.49 1.37 -36.14
C GLU A 535 30.88 1.97 -35.87
N THR A 536 31.61 2.29 -36.93
CA THR A 536 32.91 2.99 -36.81
C THR A 536 32.71 4.38 -36.21
N ARG A 537 33.68 4.81 -35.38
CA ARG A 537 33.71 6.17 -34.85
C ARG A 537 33.75 7.16 -36.02
N GLN A 538 32.75 8.05 -36.10
CA GLN A 538 32.76 9.19 -37.01
C GLN A 538 33.64 10.31 -36.46
#